data_AF-A0A841HSI8-F1
#
_entry.id   AF-A0A841HSI8-F1
#
_cell.length_a   1.000
_cell.length_b   1.000
_cell.length_c   1.000
_cell.angle_alpha   90.00
_cell.angle_beta   90.00
_cell.angle_gamma   90.00
#
_symmetry.space_group_name_H-M   'P 1'
#
loop_
_entity.id
_entity.type
_entity.pdbx_description
1 polymer ?
#
loop_
_entity_poly.entity_id
_entity_poly.type
_entity_poly.pdbx_seq_one_letter_code
_entity_poly.pdbx_strand_id
1 'polypeptide(L)'
;MTWSATQYSRFEDERTRPVRDLVRAIPRERATAAVDLGCGPGNSTEVLAERYGSAQIIGVDNSDDMISAARKRLPHVAFEVADIANWQARQPMDVILANASLQWLSDHRSLYPRLVSQL
;
A
#
# COMPACT_ATOMS: atom_id res chain seq x y z
N MET A 1 8.92 -14.70 -10.85
CA MET A 1 9.69 -14.61 -9.59
C MET A 1 8.69 -14.69 -8.45
N THR A 2 8.88 -15.61 -7.51
CA THR A 2 7.95 -15.82 -6.38
C THR A 2 8.45 -15.02 -5.19
N TRP A 3 7.66 -14.09 -4.67
CA TRP A 3 8.02 -13.28 -3.51
C TRP A 3 7.84 -14.10 -2.22
N SER A 4 8.85 -14.13 -1.33
CA SER A 4 8.77 -14.84 -0.03
C SER A 4 8.52 -13.87 1.12
N ALA A 5 7.40 -14.03 1.82
CA ALA A 5 7.07 -13.22 3.00
C ALA A 5 8.09 -13.42 4.14
N THR A 6 8.62 -14.64 4.31
CA THR A 6 9.56 -14.98 5.39
C THR A 6 10.89 -14.24 5.27
N GLN A 7 11.40 -14.06 4.05
CA GLN A 7 12.61 -13.23 3.83
C GLN A 7 12.35 -11.74 4.05
N TYR A 8 11.10 -11.29 3.88
CA TYR A 8 10.72 -9.89 4.09
C TYR A 8 10.80 -9.49 5.58
N SER A 9 10.40 -10.36 6.49
CA SER A 9 10.40 -10.08 7.95
C SER A 9 11.79 -10.00 8.57
N ARG A 10 12.85 -10.48 7.90
CA ARG A 10 14.21 -10.55 8.49
C ARG A 10 14.93 -9.19 8.60
N PHE A 11 14.52 -8.20 7.81
CA PHE A 11 15.11 -6.84 7.77
C PHE A 11 14.00 -5.79 7.81
N GLU A 12 12.99 -6.03 8.61
CA GLU A 12 11.75 -5.27 8.60
C GLU A 12 11.96 -3.80 8.98
N ASP A 13 12.78 -3.52 9.99
CA ASP A 13 13.06 -2.16 10.46
C ASP A 13 13.78 -1.32 9.39
N GLU A 14 14.83 -1.86 8.77
CA GLU A 14 15.55 -1.14 7.72
C GLU A 14 14.69 -0.93 6.48
N ARG A 15 13.82 -1.89 6.16
CA ARG A 15 12.93 -1.82 4.99
C ARG A 15 11.71 -0.94 5.22
N THR A 16 11.31 -0.72 6.47
CA THR A 16 10.20 0.18 6.81
C THR A 16 10.63 1.64 6.96
N ARG A 17 11.93 1.93 7.13
CA ARG A 17 12.42 3.31 7.23
C ARG A 17 11.98 4.20 6.04
N PRO A 18 12.13 3.81 4.76
CA PRO A 18 11.72 4.65 3.64
C PRO A 18 10.21 4.97 3.64
N VAL A 19 9.36 4.00 4.00
CA VAL A 19 7.91 4.25 4.04
C VAL A 19 7.53 5.16 5.19
N ARG A 20 8.21 5.09 6.34
CA ARG A 20 7.98 6.03 7.44
C ARG A 20 8.32 7.46 7.03
N ASP A 21 9.43 7.66 6.33
CA ASP A 21 9.82 8.99 5.81
C ASP A 21 8.83 9.49 4.75
N LEU A 22 8.43 8.63 3.81
CA LEU A 22 7.45 8.95 2.76
C LEU A 22 6.09 9.31 3.36
N VAL A 23 5.58 8.49 4.26
CA VAL A 23 4.30 8.71 4.93
C VAL A 23 4.35 10.01 5.71
N ARG A 24 5.44 10.35 6.42
CA ARG A 24 5.61 11.63 7.13
C ARG A 24 5.56 12.85 6.20
N ALA A 25 6.07 12.73 4.98
CA ALA A 25 6.10 13.83 4.01
C ALA A 25 4.73 14.21 3.42
N ILE A 26 3.68 13.41 3.64
CA ILE A 26 2.33 13.74 3.18
C ILE A 26 1.86 15.02 3.91
N PRO A 27 1.44 16.09 3.22
CA PRO A 27 1.01 17.33 3.88
C PRO A 27 -0.39 17.22 4.49
N ARG A 28 -1.20 16.29 3.99
CA ARG A 28 -2.57 16.04 4.46
C ARG A 28 -2.55 15.44 5.87
N GLU A 29 -3.09 16.19 6.84
CA GLU A 29 -3.15 15.76 8.24
C GLU A 29 -4.27 14.74 8.52
N ARG A 30 -5.38 14.79 7.76
CA ARG A 30 -6.54 13.91 7.93
C ARG A 30 -6.94 13.26 6.63
N ALA A 31 -7.30 11.99 6.71
CA ALA A 31 -7.87 11.21 5.61
C ALA A 31 -9.12 10.47 6.11
N THR A 32 -10.07 10.27 5.21
CA THR A 32 -11.24 9.41 5.37
C THR A 32 -11.07 8.09 4.63
N ALA A 33 -10.37 8.08 3.50
CA ALA A 33 -10.06 6.89 2.73
C ALA A 33 -8.61 6.92 2.24
N ALA A 34 -7.87 5.84 2.44
CA ALA A 34 -6.50 5.71 1.96
C ALA A 34 -6.22 4.30 1.47
N VAL A 35 -5.35 4.19 0.46
CA VAL A 35 -4.94 2.91 -0.12
C VAL A 35 -3.42 2.78 -0.13
N ASP A 36 -2.93 1.57 0.13
CA ASP A 36 -1.52 1.17 -0.01
C ASP A 36 -1.38 0.18 -1.18
N LEU A 37 -0.83 0.65 -2.31
CA LEU A 37 -0.67 -0.10 -3.55
C LEU A 37 0.68 -0.83 -3.57
N GLY A 38 0.63 -2.15 -3.64
CA GLY A 38 1.78 -3.04 -3.47
C GLY A 38 2.15 -3.19 -2.01
N CYS A 39 1.15 -3.45 -1.17
CA CYS A 39 1.29 -3.45 0.29
C CYS A 39 2.18 -4.59 0.82
N GLY A 40 2.45 -5.62 0.00
CA GLY A 40 3.16 -6.81 0.42
C GLY A 40 2.54 -7.41 1.68
N PRO A 41 3.34 -7.80 2.69
CA PRO A 41 2.84 -8.40 3.93
C PRO A 41 2.34 -7.37 4.97
N GLY A 42 2.03 -6.13 4.53
CA GLY A 42 1.31 -5.14 5.33
C GLY A 42 2.16 -4.15 6.15
N ASN A 43 3.50 -4.15 6.03
CA ASN A 43 4.33 -3.24 6.83
C ASN A 43 4.11 -1.76 6.48
N SER A 44 4.00 -1.43 5.19
CA SER A 44 3.68 -0.07 4.73
C SER A 44 2.27 0.33 5.10
N THR A 45 1.33 -0.63 5.05
CA THR A 45 -0.06 -0.43 5.42
C THR A 45 -0.21 -0.13 6.91
N GLU A 46 0.59 -0.78 7.76
CA GLU A 46 0.64 -0.50 9.20
C GLU A 46 1.06 0.95 9.46
N VAL A 47 2.15 1.40 8.82
CA VAL A 47 2.62 2.79 8.94
C VAL A 47 1.56 3.80 8.45
N LEU A 48 0.83 3.47 7.38
CA LEU A 48 -0.25 4.30 6.87
C LEU A 48 -1.45 4.35 7.84
N ALA A 49 -1.82 3.20 8.42
CA ALA A 49 -2.89 3.08 9.40
C ALA A 49 -2.55 3.79 10.72
N GLU A 50 -1.30 3.70 11.19
CA GLU A 50 -0.80 4.46 12.33
C GLU A 50 -0.97 5.98 12.12
N ARG A 51 -0.71 6.47 10.90
CA ARG A 51 -0.87 7.90 10.58
C ARG A 51 -2.33 8.33 10.50
N TYR A 52 -3.19 7.50 9.91
CA TYR A 52 -4.57 7.85 9.60
C TYR A 52 -5.58 6.93 10.30
N GLY A 53 -5.42 6.66 11.60
CA GLY A 53 -6.16 5.62 12.33
C GLY A 53 -7.69 5.70 12.33
N SER A 54 -8.29 6.80 11.86
CA SER A 54 -9.75 6.94 11.65
C SER A 54 -10.19 6.70 10.20
N ALA A 55 -9.26 6.55 9.26
CA ALA A 55 -9.54 6.38 7.84
C ALA A 55 -9.87 4.91 7.52
N GLN A 56 -10.66 4.71 6.47
CA GLN A 56 -10.78 3.42 5.82
C GLN A 56 -9.48 3.15 5.05
N ILE A 57 -8.68 2.22 5.58
CA ILE A 57 -7.43 1.77 4.95
C ILE A 57 -7.68 0.49 4.14
N ILE A 58 -7.15 0.45 2.91
CA ILE A 58 -7.14 -0.74 2.05
C ILE A 58 -5.70 -1.03 1.61
N GLY A 59 -5.22 -2.25 1.81
CA GLY A 59 -3.99 -2.74 1.21
C GLY A 59 -4.27 -3.54 -0.07
N VAL A 60 -3.49 -3.32 -1.12
CA VAL A 60 -3.62 -4.01 -2.41
C VAL A 60 -2.28 -4.63 -2.80
N ASP A 61 -2.29 -5.89 -3.20
CA ASP A 61 -1.12 -6.58 -3.73
C ASP A 61 -1.57 -7.68 -4.71
N ASN A 62 -0.72 -8.10 -5.65
CA ASN A 62 -1.08 -9.14 -6.62
C ASN A 62 -0.74 -10.56 -6.15
N SER A 63 -0.19 -10.72 -4.94
CA SER A 63 0.18 -12.00 -4.35
C SER A 63 -0.76 -12.41 -3.21
N ASP A 64 -1.43 -13.55 -3.37
CA ASP A 64 -2.25 -14.18 -2.32
C ASP A 64 -1.46 -14.45 -1.03
N ASP A 65 -0.20 -14.86 -1.15
CA ASP A 65 0.67 -15.12 0.01
C ASP A 65 0.95 -13.83 0.80
N MET A 66 1.20 -12.72 0.09
CA MET A 66 1.41 -11.41 0.71
C MET A 66 0.15 -10.92 1.41
N ILE A 67 -0.99 -10.98 0.74
CA ILE A 67 -2.27 -10.58 1.31
C ILE A 67 -2.66 -11.47 2.51
N SER A 68 -2.36 -12.76 2.44
CA SER A 68 -2.58 -13.68 3.57
C SER A 68 -1.72 -13.32 4.80
N ALA A 69 -0.47 -12.91 4.59
CA ALA A 69 0.39 -12.41 5.67
C ALA A 69 -0.09 -11.05 6.20
N ALA A 70 -0.49 -10.14 5.32
CA ALA A 70 -0.98 -8.81 5.68
C ALA A 70 -2.27 -8.88 6.52
N ARG A 71 -3.22 -9.75 6.15
CA ARG A 71 -4.45 -9.99 6.93
C ARG A 71 -4.17 -10.54 8.33
N LYS A 72 -3.12 -11.36 8.49
CA LYS A 72 -2.70 -11.85 9.81
C LYS A 72 -2.07 -10.74 10.65
N ARG A 73 -1.30 -9.84 10.03
CA ARG A 73 -0.68 -8.69 10.71
C ARG A 73 -1.72 -7.67 11.15
N LEU A 74 -2.61 -7.29 10.24
CA LEU A 74 -3.58 -6.20 10.42
C LEU A 74 -5.01 -6.72 10.23
N PRO A 75 -5.57 -7.49 11.18
CA PRO A 75 -6.88 -8.13 11.03
C PRO A 75 -8.06 -7.15 10.93
N HIS A 76 -7.83 -5.87 11.26
CA HIS A 76 -8.83 -4.79 11.19
C HIS A 76 -8.77 -3.98 9.89
N VAL A 77 -7.78 -4.25 9.02
CA VAL A 77 -7.59 -3.55 7.74
C VAL A 77 -8.12 -4.41 6.59
N ALA A 78 -8.73 -3.77 5.59
CA ALA A 78 -9.20 -4.44 4.39
C ALA A 78 -8.02 -4.73 3.44
N PHE A 79 -8.00 -5.92 2.85
CA PHE A 79 -6.97 -6.32 1.89
C PHE A 79 -7.57 -6.97 0.64
N GLU A 80 -7.07 -6.57 -0.53
CA GLU A 80 -7.50 -7.02 -1.84
C GLU A 80 -6.34 -7.61 -2.63
N VAL A 81 -6.58 -8.76 -3.28
CA VAL A 81 -5.66 -9.32 -4.27
C VAL A 81 -5.99 -8.69 -5.63
N ALA A 82 -5.17 -7.78 -6.12
CA ALA A 82 -5.37 -7.12 -7.41
C ALA A 82 -4.06 -6.61 -8.03
N ASP A 83 -4.06 -6.47 -9.36
CA ASP A 83 -2.96 -5.83 -10.09
C ASP A 83 -3.15 -4.30 -10.10
N ILE A 84 -2.16 -3.56 -9.61
CA ILE A 84 -2.12 -2.08 -9.61
C ILE A 84 -2.37 -1.52 -11.02
N ALA A 85 -1.93 -2.21 -12.08
CA ALA A 85 -2.09 -1.78 -13.46
C ALA A 85 -3.55 -1.59 -13.86
N ASN A 86 -4.46 -2.37 -13.25
CA ASN A 86 -5.89 -2.38 -13.54
C ASN A 86 -6.76 -2.00 -12.33
N TRP A 87 -6.16 -1.83 -11.15
CA TRP A 87 -6.87 -1.50 -9.93
C TRP A 87 -7.58 -0.14 -10.06
N GLN A 88 -8.82 -0.09 -9.56
CA GLN A 88 -9.66 1.10 -9.59
C GLN A 88 -10.29 1.29 -8.20
N ALA A 89 -10.16 2.51 -7.68
CA ALA A 89 -10.76 2.91 -6.43
C ALA A 89 -12.29 2.90 -6.54
N ARG A 90 -12.95 2.32 -5.53
CA ARG A 90 -14.43 2.29 -5.43
C ARG A 90 -15.04 3.64 -5.05
N GLN A 91 -14.22 4.52 -4.50
CA GLN A 91 -14.52 5.90 -4.12
C GLN A 91 -13.24 6.73 -4.26
N PRO A 92 -13.30 8.06 -4.36
CA PRO A 92 -12.11 8.91 -4.33
C PRO A 92 -11.25 8.66 -3.08
N MET A 93 -9.93 8.62 -3.24
CA MET A 93 -8.97 8.37 -2.16
C MET A 93 -8.34 9.67 -1.68
N ASP A 94 -8.30 9.91 -0.38
CA ASP A 94 -7.56 11.07 0.15
C ASP A 94 -6.04 10.90 0.03
N VAL A 95 -5.58 9.64 0.05
CA VAL A 95 -4.17 9.24 -0.04
C VAL A 95 -4.03 7.94 -0.84
N ILE A 96 -3.14 7.96 -1.83
CA ILE A 96 -2.62 6.76 -2.48
C ILE A 96 -1.14 6.64 -2.09
N LEU A 97 -0.81 5.63 -1.29
CA LEU A 97 0.57 5.25 -0.97
C LEU A 97 1.00 4.14 -1.93
N ALA A 98 2.22 4.24 -2.45
CA ALA A 98 2.81 3.21 -3.31
C ALA A 98 4.32 3.13 -3.05
N ASN A 99 4.69 2.57 -1.90
CA ASN A 99 6.08 2.50 -1.48
C ASN A 99 6.79 1.30 -2.11
N ALA A 100 7.81 1.56 -2.94
CA ALA A 100 8.64 0.54 -3.58
C ALA A 100 7.85 -0.52 -4.37
N SER A 101 6.72 -0.14 -4.96
CA SER A 101 5.87 -1.01 -5.76
C SER A 101 5.80 -0.60 -7.24
N LEU A 102 5.68 0.69 -7.54
CA LEU A 102 5.40 1.16 -8.90
C LEU A 102 6.50 0.83 -9.91
N GLN A 103 7.77 0.71 -9.49
CA GLN A 103 8.88 0.40 -10.40
C GLN A 103 8.78 -0.98 -11.06
N TRP A 104 7.90 -1.86 -10.57
CA TRP A 104 7.64 -3.17 -11.16
C TRP A 104 6.59 -3.13 -12.28
N LEU A 105 5.90 -2.00 -12.44
CA LEU A 105 4.92 -1.81 -13.49
C LEU A 105 5.58 -1.24 -14.76
N SER A 106 4.88 -1.44 -15.87
CA SER A 106 5.24 -0.83 -17.16
C SER A 106 4.34 0.38 -17.43
N ASP A 107 4.72 1.18 -18.43
CA ASP A 107 3.95 2.34 -18.91
C ASP A 107 3.50 3.32 -17.79
N HIS A 108 4.49 3.84 -17.06
CA HIS A 108 4.24 4.85 -16.02
C HIS A 108 3.59 6.13 -16.56
N ARG A 109 3.72 6.39 -17.86
CA ARG A 109 3.13 7.56 -18.53
C ARG A 109 1.61 7.54 -18.48
N SER A 110 1.00 6.36 -18.63
CA SER A 110 -0.43 6.17 -18.50
C SER A 110 -0.85 5.87 -17.06
N LEU A 111 0.00 5.16 -16.30
CA LEU A 111 -0.29 4.76 -14.92
C LEU A 111 -0.47 5.94 -13.98
N TYR A 112 0.48 6.89 -13.95
CA TYR A 112 0.45 7.96 -12.95
C TYR A 112 -0.76 8.89 -13.11
N PRO A 113 -1.11 9.39 -14.31
CA PRO A 113 -2.31 10.21 -14.47
C PRO A 113 -3.59 9.47 -14.04
N ARG A 114 -3.68 8.16 -14.32
CA ARG A 114 -4.83 7.33 -13.92
C ARG A 114 -4.91 7.14 -12.41
N LEU A 115 -3.79 6.97 -11.72
CA LEU A 115 -3.79 6.88 -10.25
C LEU A 115 -4.13 8.24 -9.64
N VAL A 116 -3.58 9.34 -10.17
CA VAL A 116 -3.87 10.70 -9.69
C VAL A 116 -5.34 11.08 -9.90
N SER A 117 -5.99 10.64 -10.98
CA SER A 117 -7.41 10.90 -11.20
C SER A 117 -8.35 10.15 -10.24
N GLN A 118 -7.81 9.31 -9.36
CA GLN A 118 -8.55 8.58 -8.32
C GLN A 118 -8.39 9.21 -6.93
N LEU A 119 -7.63 10.30 -6.82
CA LEU A 119 -7.55 11.15 -5.64
C LEU A 119 -8.77 12.08 -5.49
#